data_AF-I0IS59-F1
#
_entry.id   AF-I0IS59-F1
#
_cell.length_a   1.000
_cell.length_b   1.000
_cell.length_c   1.000
_cell.angle_alpha   90.00
_cell.angle_beta   90.00
_cell.angle_gamma   90.00
#
_symmetry.space_group_name_H-M   'P 1'
#
loop_
_entity.id
_entity.type
_entity.pdbx_description
1 polymer ?
#
loop_
_entity_poly.entity_id
_entity_poly.type
_entity_poly.pdbx_seq_one_letter_code
_entity_poly.pdbx_strand_id
1 'polypeptide(L)'
;MCGPKTHFLDGEGNPVSGGDPVQNVLQALLKGEVIAIKGIGGYHLAGDARNRETVTRIRNLKNRPNKPLAVMTGDLWTASMLAHMGILAKKALLSPERPIVLLPIKKNGPLPYDLIAPDLDRIGVFLPCTPIQHLLFGKGSFHLPDSREPLALVMTSANAEGEPIALAEKEVLKIFAGKIDGFLIHDRIIHHRQDDSLICADGNNRILLRRARGWVPQAFPVGKKRSSSPRTDSPEPFVLALGGQMKTAPCQIREGKALVFPHMGDLDGERSREEYRSSVRTFLHAQGATPTALACDLHPDFYTTRMAFEWGQEWGVPVIPVGHHHAHIASVMADRGLKGPVLGIALDGFGMGVDQTPWGGELLRVDQTDAFRLGHFRTLFLPGGDRVPREPWRMGVSALCALGRGEDAEKIFSHPQAHDLANHLKSAGQTFFPKTSSAGRLFDAAYALLGGKEQLDHEGQGAMELEVWARSFRGQNQETGNGYVISEADGQGILDFLPLLEKLRMERKKEKGAALFHETLSLGVRDFAVWGRERTGIRSIVLSGGVFQNTLLSRRVSALLGQSGFSVYRPLRVPTNDGGLSLGQAWVALSRILTDIRIKKIERRIECVLPFRHA
;
A
#
# COMPACT_ATOMS: atom_id res chain seq x y z
N MET A 1 12.71 -13.60 -38.28
CA MET A 1 11.62 -14.22 -39.08
C MET A 1 10.60 -14.98 -38.22
N CYS A 2 10.98 -15.60 -37.09
CA CYS A 2 10.07 -16.44 -36.28
C CYS A 2 9.53 -15.81 -34.97
N GLY A 3 9.86 -14.55 -34.70
CA GLY A 3 9.47 -13.86 -33.47
C GLY A 3 8.15 -13.10 -33.61
N PRO A 4 7.62 -12.60 -32.48
CA PRO A 4 6.39 -11.81 -32.48
C PRO A 4 6.52 -10.54 -33.33
N LYS A 5 5.42 -10.11 -33.94
CA LYS A 5 5.33 -8.90 -34.77
C LYS A 5 4.56 -7.80 -34.05
N THR A 6 5.02 -6.56 -34.21
CA THR A 6 4.35 -5.36 -33.74
C THR A 6 3.42 -4.82 -34.82
N HIS A 7 2.27 -4.30 -34.42
CA HIS A 7 1.30 -3.67 -35.31
C HIS A 7 0.80 -2.36 -34.71
N PHE A 8 0.53 -1.37 -35.56
CA PHE A 8 -0.11 -0.13 -35.17
C PHE A 8 -1.54 -0.12 -35.70
N LEU A 9 -2.50 0.10 -34.80
CA LEU A 9 -3.91 0.25 -35.12
C LEU A 9 -4.33 1.71 -34.90
N ASP A 10 -5.26 2.20 -35.71
CA ASP A 10 -5.88 3.52 -35.53
C ASP A 10 -6.81 3.56 -34.31
N GLY A 11 -7.41 4.72 -34.03
CA GLY A 11 -8.31 4.94 -32.90
C GLY A 11 -9.57 4.05 -32.90
N GLU A 12 -9.97 3.51 -34.06
CA GLU A 12 -11.08 2.57 -34.20
C GLU A 12 -10.64 1.10 -34.11
N GLY A 13 -9.33 0.85 -34.09
CA GLY A 13 -8.74 -0.49 -34.03
C GLY A 13 -8.43 -1.10 -35.40
N ASN A 14 -8.45 -0.33 -36.49
CA ASN A 14 -8.11 -0.82 -37.82
C ASN A 14 -6.58 -0.76 -38.05
N PRO A 15 -6.00 -1.73 -38.79
CA PRO A 15 -4.57 -1.71 -39.10
C PRO A 15 -4.15 -0.48 -39.91
N VAL A 16 -3.12 0.22 -39.44
CA VAL A 16 -2.47 1.30 -40.20
C VAL A 16 -1.42 0.70 -41.12
N SER A 17 -1.54 0.96 -42.44
CA SER A 17 -0.63 0.43 -43.45
C SER A 17 0.56 1.37 -43.70
N GLY A 18 1.76 0.80 -43.83
CA GLY A 18 2.97 1.52 -44.21
C GLY A 18 3.81 2.06 -43.03
N GLY A 19 5.12 2.13 -43.25
CA GLY A 19 6.09 2.56 -42.23
C GLY A 19 6.37 1.52 -41.14
N ASP A 20 7.29 1.85 -40.24
CA ASP A 20 7.54 1.06 -39.04
C ASP A 20 6.49 1.40 -37.96
N PRO A 21 5.78 0.41 -37.37
CA PRO A 21 4.74 0.65 -36.37
C PRO A 21 5.20 1.45 -35.14
N VAL A 22 6.44 1.23 -34.68
CA VAL A 22 6.98 1.92 -33.50
C VAL A 22 7.32 3.37 -33.86
N GLN A 23 7.85 3.60 -35.07
CA GLN A 23 8.09 4.95 -35.58
C GLN A 23 6.79 5.74 -35.74
N ASN A 24 5.74 5.13 -36.29
CA ASN A 24 4.42 5.76 -36.42
C ASN A 24 3.86 6.19 -35.06
N VAL A 25 3.97 5.31 -34.06
CA VAL A 25 3.55 5.61 -32.68
C VAL A 25 4.38 6.72 -32.05
N LEU A 26 5.70 6.74 -32.27
CA LEU A 26 6.55 7.83 -31.80
C LEU A 26 6.11 9.17 -32.40
N GLN A 27 5.82 9.21 -33.70
CA GLN A 27 5.33 10.43 -34.35
C GLN A 27 3.96 10.88 -33.83
N ALA A 28 3.05 9.93 -33.59
CA ALA A 28 1.76 10.18 -32.96
C ALA A 28 1.93 10.82 -31.56
N LEU A 29 2.73 10.20 -30.70
CA LEU A 29 3.00 10.71 -29.35
C LEU A 29 3.59 12.13 -29.38
N LEU A 30 4.50 12.41 -30.30
CA LEU A 30 5.11 13.74 -30.47
C LEU A 30 4.11 14.80 -30.97
N LYS A 31 3.02 14.40 -31.63
CA LYS A 31 1.91 15.28 -32.01
C LYS A 31 0.91 15.52 -30.86
N GLY A 32 1.14 14.93 -29.69
CA GLY A 32 0.23 15.02 -28.54
C GLY A 32 -0.90 13.99 -28.55
N GLU A 33 -0.85 13.01 -29.44
CA GLU A 33 -1.82 11.92 -29.49
C GLU A 33 -1.64 10.96 -28.29
N VAL A 34 -2.73 10.28 -27.94
CA VAL A 34 -2.83 9.31 -26.84
C VAL A 34 -2.92 7.91 -27.44
N ILE A 35 -1.95 7.06 -27.10
CA ILE A 35 -1.80 5.72 -27.67
C ILE A 35 -1.83 4.67 -26.56
N ALA A 36 -2.56 3.56 -26.76
CA ALA A 36 -2.47 2.39 -25.90
C ALA A 36 -1.34 1.47 -26.36
N ILE A 37 -0.38 1.18 -25.48
CA ILE A 37 0.83 0.41 -25.80
C ILE A 37 0.82 -0.91 -25.04
N LYS A 38 0.89 -2.03 -25.76
CA LYS A 38 1.00 -3.38 -25.20
C LYS A 38 2.38 -3.57 -24.55
N GLY A 39 2.40 -3.77 -23.23
CA GLY A 39 3.59 -4.06 -22.45
C GLY A 39 3.79 -5.54 -22.18
N ILE A 40 4.56 -5.87 -21.14
CA ILE A 40 4.80 -7.27 -20.72
C ILE A 40 3.73 -7.83 -19.77
N GLY A 41 3.04 -6.96 -19.02
CA GLY A 41 2.08 -7.33 -17.97
C GLY A 41 0.67 -6.78 -18.19
N GLY A 42 0.45 -6.07 -19.31
CA GLY A 42 -0.80 -5.41 -19.67
C GLY A 42 -0.55 -4.22 -20.59
N TYR A 43 -1.57 -3.40 -20.81
CA TYR A 43 -1.50 -2.20 -21.65
C TYR A 43 -1.24 -0.94 -20.82
N HIS A 44 -0.43 -0.03 -21.37
CA HIS A 44 -0.26 1.34 -20.87
C HIS A 44 -0.98 2.32 -21.76
N LEU A 45 -1.69 3.29 -21.19
CA LEU A 45 -2.11 4.49 -21.89
C LEU A 45 -0.95 5.49 -21.86
N ALA A 46 -0.50 5.88 -23.04
CA ALA A 46 0.70 6.68 -23.27
C ALA A 46 0.39 8.02 -23.94
N GLY A 47 1.14 9.05 -23.58
CA GLY A 47 1.07 10.37 -24.20
C GLY A 47 2.25 11.23 -23.77
N ASP A 48 2.56 12.29 -24.53
CA ASP A 48 3.64 13.22 -24.18
C ASP A 48 3.33 13.91 -22.84
N ALA A 49 4.19 13.68 -21.84
CA ALA A 49 4.04 14.25 -20.51
C ALA A 49 4.26 15.76 -20.47
N ARG A 50 4.91 16.35 -21.49
CA ARG A 50 5.15 17.79 -21.60
C ARG A 50 3.90 18.53 -22.08
N ASN A 51 3.05 17.84 -22.84
CA ASN A 51 1.85 18.44 -23.43
C ASN A 51 0.69 18.43 -22.42
N ARG A 52 0.28 19.63 -21.99
CA ARG A 52 -0.83 19.82 -21.03
C ARG A 52 -2.15 19.26 -21.52
N GLU A 53 -2.47 19.40 -22.81
CA GLU A 53 -3.72 18.93 -23.40
C GLU A 53 -3.75 17.41 -23.41
N THR A 54 -2.65 16.77 -23.80
CA THR A 54 -2.48 15.31 -23.76
C THR A 54 -2.65 14.75 -22.36
N VAL A 55 -1.98 15.35 -21.35
CA VAL A 55 -2.11 14.91 -19.95
C VAL A 55 -3.54 15.09 -19.44
N THR A 56 -4.20 16.19 -19.78
CA THR A 56 -5.60 16.46 -19.42
C THR A 56 -6.54 15.43 -20.06
N ARG A 57 -6.34 15.10 -21.34
CA ARG A 57 -7.11 14.08 -22.04
C ARG A 57 -6.95 12.71 -21.37
N ILE A 58 -5.72 12.32 -21.01
CA ILE A 58 -5.46 11.08 -20.27
C ILE A 58 -6.20 11.05 -18.93
N ARG A 59 -6.24 12.16 -18.19
CA ARG A 59 -7.00 12.25 -16.92
C ARG A 59 -8.49 12.04 -17.10
N ASN A 60 -9.08 12.71 -18.10
CA ASN A 60 -10.49 12.62 -18.41
C ASN A 60 -10.87 11.19 -18.82
N LEU A 61 -10.06 10.56 -19.68
CA LEU A 61 -10.24 9.17 -20.10
C LEU A 61 -10.19 8.18 -18.92
N LYS A 62 -9.39 8.48 -17.90
CA LYS A 62 -9.20 7.64 -16.71
C LYS A 62 -10.18 7.95 -15.57
N ASN A 63 -11.03 8.97 -15.71
CA ASN A 63 -11.84 9.54 -14.63
C ASN A 63 -11.01 9.79 -13.36
N ARG A 64 -9.78 10.30 -13.51
CA ARG A 64 -8.78 10.34 -12.45
C ARG A 64 -8.29 11.77 -12.24
N PRO A 65 -9.05 12.63 -11.53
CA PRO A 65 -8.72 14.04 -11.38
C PRO A 65 -7.40 14.24 -10.63
N ASN A 66 -7.24 13.65 -9.44
CA ASN A 66 -6.13 13.98 -8.55
C ASN A 66 -5.07 12.88 -8.34
N LYS A 67 -5.35 11.61 -8.66
CA LYS A 67 -4.37 10.53 -8.42
C LYS A 67 -3.17 10.65 -9.39
N PRO A 68 -1.90 10.61 -8.92
CA PRO A 68 -0.71 10.88 -9.75
C PRO A 68 -0.53 9.98 -10.96
N LEU A 69 0.04 10.52 -12.04
CA LEU A 69 0.41 9.77 -13.24
C LEU A 69 1.90 9.41 -13.22
N ALA A 70 2.24 8.19 -13.61
CA ALA A 70 3.63 7.76 -13.74
C ALA A 70 4.21 8.22 -15.07
N VAL A 71 5.48 8.63 -15.06
CA VAL A 71 6.20 9.16 -16.22
C VAL A 71 7.41 8.29 -16.53
N MET A 72 7.53 7.86 -17.78
CA MET A 72 8.70 7.16 -18.30
C MET A 72 9.65 8.14 -18.98
N THR A 73 10.94 7.98 -18.76
CA THR A 73 11.99 8.75 -19.43
C THR A 73 13.00 7.82 -20.08
N GLY A 74 13.62 8.21 -21.20
CA GLY A 74 14.55 7.33 -21.93
C GLY A 74 15.82 6.95 -21.15
N ASP A 75 16.26 7.80 -20.23
CA ASP A 75 17.48 7.62 -19.44
C ASP A 75 17.45 8.38 -18.10
N LEU A 76 18.52 8.20 -17.32
CA LEU A 76 18.70 8.88 -16.04
C LEU A 76 18.95 10.38 -16.16
N TRP A 77 19.52 10.85 -17.28
CA TRP A 77 19.81 12.26 -17.46
C TRP A 77 18.51 13.04 -17.53
N THR A 78 17.59 12.59 -18.38
CA THR A 78 16.23 13.10 -18.49
C THR A 78 15.49 13.03 -17.16
N ALA A 79 15.49 11.86 -16.49
CA ALA A 79 14.87 11.71 -15.17
C ALA A 79 15.40 12.74 -14.14
N SER A 80 16.69 13.08 -14.22
CA SER A 80 17.31 14.06 -13.33
C SER A 80 16.90 15.50 -13.60
N MET A 81 16.41 15.81 -14.80
CA MET A 81 15.83 17.12 -15.09
C MET A 81 14.44 17.25 -14.46
N LEU A 82 13.70 16.14 -14.33
CA LEU A 82 12.34 16.13 -13.80
C LEU A 82 12.27 16.19 -12.27
N ALA A 83 13.21 15.54 -11.58
CA ALA A 83 13.09 15.31 -10.15
C ALA A 83 14.46 15.23 -9.45
N HIS A 84 14.46 15.44 -8.12
CA HIS A 84 15.64 15.23 -7.29
C HIS A 84 15.87 13.73 -7.07
N MET A 85 17.08 13.24 -7.38
CA MET A 85 17.42 11.82 -7.27
C MET A 85 18.67 11.59 -6.42
N GLY A 86 18.49 10.92 -5.29
CA GLY A 86 19.59 10.37 -4.50
C GLY A 86 20.17 9.09 -5.10
N ILE A 87 21.18 8.52 -4.42
CA ILE A 87 21.88 7.31 -4.86
C ILE A 87 20.93 6.11 -4.95
N LEU A 88 20.06 5.92 -3.95
CA LEU A 88 19.11 4.81 -3.94
C LEU A 88 18.07 4.90 -5.07
N ALA A 89 17.60 6.10 -5.38
CA ALA A 89 16.70 6.36 -6.50
C ALA A 89 17.34 5.96 -7.83
N LYS A 90 18.57 6.42 -8.10
CA LYS A 90 19.31 6.07 -9.32
C LYS A 90 19.54 4.57 -9.43
N LYS A 91 19.94 3.91 -8.33
CA LYS A 91 20.15 2.46 -8.29
C LYS A 91 18.86 1.69 -8.59
N ALA A 92 17.73 2.13 -8.06
CA ALA A 92 16.45 1.49 -8.32
C ALA A 92 15.98 1.69 -9.77
N LEU A 93 16.09 2.92 -10.32
CA LEU A 93 15.74 3.18 -11.72
C LEU A 93 16.57 2.34 -12.71
N LEU A 94 17.84 2.08 -12.37
CA LEU A 94 18.75 1.25 -13.17
C LEU A 94 18.64 -0.25 -12.91
N SER A 95 17.88 -0.67 -11.89
CA SER A 95 17.80 -2.08 -11.53
C SER A 95 17.08 -2.89 -12.62
N PRO A 96 17.33 -4.21 -12.72
CA PRO A 96 16.61 -5.07 -13.68
C PRO A 96 15.09 -5.00 -13.53
N GLU A 97 14.60 -4.76 -12.31
CA GLU A 97 13.17 -4.66 -12.00
C GLU A 97 12.52 -3.40 -12.58
N ARG A 98 13.28 -2.33 -12.84
CA ARG A 98 12.81 -1.05 -13.40
C ARG A 98 11.49 -0.55 -12.78
N PRO A 99 11.40 -0.41 -11.43
CA PRO A 99 10.18 0.04 -10.78
C PRO A 99 9.87 1.52 -11.08
N ILE A 100 8.63 1.91 -10.85
CA ILE A 100 8.27 3.32 -10.66
C ILE A 100 8.87 3.78 -9.33
N VAL A 101 9.63 4.87 -9.38
CA VAL A 101 10.28 5.49 -8.23
C VAL A 101 9.64 6.84 -7.97
N LEU A 102 9.05 7.03 -6.79
CA LEU A 102 8.54 8.33 -6.36
C LEU A 102 9.71 9.24 -5.94
N LEU A 103 9.82 10.39 -6.59
CA LEU A 103 10.93 11.33 -6.44
C LEU A 103 10.42 12.75 -6.17
N PRO A 104 11.10 13.55 -5.32
CA PRO A 104 10.74 14.94 -5.12
C PRO A 104 10.80 15.75 -6.42
N ILE A 105 9.75 16.49 -6.72
CA ILE A 105 9.64 17.34 -7.92
C ILE A 105 10.65 18.49 -7.85
N LYS A 106 11.26 18.82 -8.99
CA LYS A 106 12.04 20.05 -9.14
C LYS A 106 11.10 21.20 -9.49
N LYS A 107 11.15 22.30 -8.71
CA LYS A 107 10.26 23.47 -8.88
C LYS A 107 10.24 24.07 -10.30
N ASN A 108 11.34 24.00 -11.02
CA ASN A 108 11.49 24.54 -12.38
C ASN A 108 11.69 23.42 -13.42
N GLY A 109 11.13 22.24 -13.17
CA GLY A 109 11.21 21.14 -14.13
C GLY A 109 10.31 21.37 -15.35
N PRO A 110 10.52 20.62 -16.45
CA PRO A 110 9.92 20.91 -17.76
C PRO A 110 8.48 20.39 -17.93
N LEU A 111 7.85 19.85 -16.88
CA LEU A 111 6.55 19.18 -16.98
C LEU A 111 5.43 19.97 -16.28
N PRO A 112 4.18 19.83 -16.73
CA PRO A 112 3.01 20.34 -16.02
C PRO A 112 2.71 19.51 -14.77
N TYR A 113 3.50 19.71 -13.71
CA TYR A 113 3.39 18.95 -12.46
C TYR A 113 2.04 19.08 -11.78
N ASP A 114 1.37 20.22 -11.92
CA ASP A 114 0.00 20.47 -11.47
C ASP A 114 -1.00 19.49 -12.12
N LEU A 115 -0.72 19.01 -13.33
CA LEU A 115 -1.50 17.99 -14.02
C LEU A 115 -0.93 16.58 -13.87
N ILE A 116 0.33 16.38 -13.47
CA ILE A 116 0.89 15.01 -13.33
C ILE A 116 0.73 14.49 -11.91
N ALA A 117 0.97 15.34 -10.91
CA ALA A 117 0.86 15.03 -9.49
C ALA A 117 0.20 16.21 -8.74
N PRO A 118 -1.11 16.45 -8.94
CA PRO A 118 -1.85 17.54 -8.30
C PRO A 118 -1.70 17.50 -6.78
N ASP A 119 -1.47 18.67 -6.17
CA ASP A 119 -1.30 18.87 -4.72
C ASP A 119 -0.19 18.03 -4.04
N LEU A 120 0.69 17.43 -4.83
CA LEU A 120 1.75 16.55 -4.37
C LEU A 120 3.12 17.07 -4.79
N ASP A 121 4.13 16.80 -3.96
CA ASP A 121 5.51 17.25 -4.17
C ASP A 121 6.41 16.15 -4.76
N ARG A 122 5.82 15.04 -5.20
CA ARG A 122 6.54 13.88 -5.75
C ARG A 122 5.93 13.39 -7.05
N ILE A 123 6.79 12.97 -7.96
CA ILE A 123 6.45 12.38 -9.25
C ILE A 123 6.96 10.93 -9.32
N GLY A 124 6.17 10.04 -9.90
CA GLY A 124 6.59 8.66 -10.17
C GLY A 124 7.34 8.57 -11.49
N VAL A 125 8.63 8.23 -11.46
CA VAL A 125 9.49 8.11 -12.65
C VAL A 125 9.98 6.67 -12.82
N PHE A 126 10.05 6.19 -14.04
CA PHE A 126 10.69 4.90 -14.37
C PHE A 126 11.38 4.95 -15.74
N LEU A 127 12.23 3.95 -15.98
CA LEU A 127 12.98 3.80 -17.22
C LEU A 127 12.41 2.67 -18.07
N PRO A 128 12.69 2.63 -19.40
CA PRO A 128 12.24 1.58 -20.28
C PRO A 128 12.71 0.21 -19.77
N CYS A 129 11.80 -0.75 -19.79
CA CYS A 129 12.05 -2.12 -19.37
C CYS A 129 11.79 -3.16 -20.47
N THR A 130 11.38 -2.70 -21.65
CA THR A 130 11.13 -3.54 -22.83
C THR A 130 11.81 -2.96 -24.08
N PRO A 131 12.13 -3.79 -25.08
CA PRO A 131 12.71 -3.31 -26.34
C PRO A 131 11.84 -2.25 -27.04
N ILE A 132 10.52 -2.43 -27.06
CA ILE A 132 9.57 -1.46 -27.66
C ILE A 132 9.70 -0.10 -26.98
N GLN A 133 9.73 -0.08 -25.64
CA GLN A 133 9.91 1.18 -24.91
C GLN A 133 11.28 1.82 -25.19
N HIS A 134 12.35 1.03 -25.31
CA HIS A 134 13.67 1.58 -25.70
C HIS A 134 13.62 2.24 -27.08
N LEU A 135 12.97 1.61 -28.05
CA LEU A 135 12.81 2.16 -29.40
C LEU A 135 11.99 3.47 -29.42
N LEU A 136 10.95 3.59 -28.58
CA LEU A 136 10.17 4.83 -28.43
C LEU A 136 11.01 6.02 -27.92
N PHE A 137 12.14 5.77 -27.26
CA PHE A 137 13.07 6.82 -26.83
C PHE A 137 14.29 6.95 -27.75
N GLY A 138 14.19 6.50 -29.00
CA GLY A 138 15.26 6.66 -30.00
C GLY A 138 16.52 5.84 -29.73
N LYS A 139 16.44 4.78 -28.89
CA LYS A 139 17.55 3.85 -28.69
C LYS A 139 17.47 2.75 -29.74
N GLY A 140 18.12 2.95 -30.88
CA GLY A 140 18.11 2.04 -32.03
C GLY A 140 18.39 2.79 -33.33
N SER A 141 17.76 2.37 -34.43
CA SER A 141 17.85 3.08 -35.72
C SER A 141 16.99 4.36 -35.79
N PHE A 142 16.10 4.56 -34.82
CA PHE A 142 15.22 5.73 -34.76
C PHE A 142 15.91 6.89 -34.06
N HIS A 143 15.94 8.05 -34.70
CA HIS A 143 16.46 9.27 -34.10
C HIS A 143 15.26 10.11 -33.64
N LEU A 144 15.30 10.59 -32.40
CA LEU A 144 14.39 11.66 -31.99
C LEU A 144 14.70 12.90 -32.85
N PRO A 145 13.71 13.74 -33.18
CA PRO A 145 13.98 15.02 -33.81
C PRO A 145 15.06 15.78 -33.02
N ASP A 146 15.93 16.51 -33.71
CA ASP A 146 16.95 17.40 -33.10
C ASP A 146 16.25 18.48 -32.26
N SER A 147 15.85 18.08 -31.06
CA SER A 147 15.21 18.92 -30.07
C SER A 147 16.08 18.85 -28.82
N ARG A 148 16.38 20.02 -28.24
CA ARG A 148 17.14 20.12 -27.00
C ARG A 148 16.34 19.63 -25.78
N GLU A 149 15.08 19.28 -25.96
CA GLU A 149 14.15 18.91 -24.89
C GLU A 149 13.99 17.39 -24.79
N PRO A 150 14.30 16.78 -23.64
CA PRO A 150 14.19 15.35 -23.51
C PRO A 150 12.74 14.90 -23.46
N LEU A 151 12.42 13.83 -24.22
CA LEU A 151 11.10 13.21 -24.23
C LEU A 151 10.78 12.59 -22.85
N ALA A 152 9.56 12.83 -22.38
CA ALA A 152 8.98 12.17 -21.22
C ALA A 152 7.55 11.74 -21.57
N LEU A 153 7.18 10.51 -21.26
CA LEU A 153 5.87 9.96 -21.60
C LEU A 153 5.10 9.65 -20.32
N VAL A 154 3.85 10.10 -20.22
CA VAL A 154 2.92 9.51 -19.25
C VAL A 154 2.73 8.07 -19.66
N MET A 155 2.84 7.15 -18.70
CA MET A 155 2.64 5.71 -18.91
C MET A 155 1.82 5.18 -17.73
N THR A 156 0.50 5.20 -17.87
CA THR A 156 -0.44 4.75 -16.83
C THR A 156 -1.16 3.48 -17.26
N SER A 157 -1.64 2.66 -16.34
CA SER A 157 -2.35 1.42 -16.68
C SER A 157 -3.61 1.72 -17.52
N ALA A 158 -3.79 1.01 -18.63
CA ALA A 158 -4.95 1.12 -19.50
C ALA A 158 -6.08 0.22 -18.97
N ASN A 159 -6.96 0.83 -18.18
CA ASN A 159 -8.13 0.21 -17.56
C ASN A 159 -9.19 1.28 -17.27
N ALA A 160 -10.45 0.86 -17.12
CA ALA A 160 -11.46 1.70 -16.48
C ALA A 160 -11.11 1.89 -14.99
N GLU A 161 -11.65 2.94 -14.38
CA GLU A 161 -11.44 3.19 -12.95
C GLU A 161 -11.91 2.00 -12.10
N GLY A 162 -11.12 1.61 -11.10
CA GLY A 162 -11.41 0.46 -10.24
C GLY A 162 -11.20 -0.92 -10.89
N GLU A 163 -11.02 -0.99 -12.21
CA GLU A 163 -10.82 -2.26 -12.91
C GLU A 163 -9.34 -2.65 -13.08
N PRO A 164 -9.05 -3.95 -13.20
CA PRO A 164 -7.70 -4.43 -13.51
C PRO A 164 -7.17 -3.99 -14.90
N ILE A 165 -5.84 -3.92 -15.04
CA ILE A 165 -5.15 -3.53 -16.28
C ILE A 165 -5.52 -4.45 -17.44
N ALA A 166 -5.90 -3.93 -18.62
CA ALA A 166 -6.25 -4.76 -19.78
C ALA A 166 -5.07 -5.67 -20.21
N LEU A 167 -5.39 -6.91 -20.63
CA LEU A 167 -4.44 -7.95 -21.06
C LEU A 167 -4.56 -8.23 -22.56
N ALA A 168 -5.79 -8.32 -23.04
CA ALA A 168 -6.11 -8.72 -24.39
C ALA A 168 -6.51 -7.51 -25.23
N GLU A 169 -6.25 -7.62 -26.54
CA GLU A 169 -6.59 -6.58 -27.53
C GLU A 169 -8.09 -6.26 -27.50
N LYS A 170 -8.94 -7.30 -27.42
CA LYS A 170 -10.39 -7.15 -27.31
C LYS A 170 -10.81 -6.34 -26.08
N GLU A 171 -10.11 -6.50 -24.95
CA GLU A 171 -10.42 -5.76 -23.73
C GLU A 171 -10.07 -4.27 -23.89
N VAL A 172 -8.88 -3.96 -24.40
CA VAL A 172 -8.43 -2.56 -24.52
C VAL A 172 -9.24 -1.80 -25.59
N LEU A 173 -9.57 -2.47 -26.71
CA LEU A 173 -10.42 -1.92 -27.76
C LEU A 173 -11.83 -1.63 -27.22
N LYS A 174 -12.43 -2.56 -26.45
CA LYS A 174 -13.76 -2.34 -25.83
C LYS A 174 -13.78 -1.09 -24.94
N ILE A 175 -12.68 -0.79 -24.25
CA ILE A 175 -12.61 0.34 -23.31
C ILE A 175 -12.34 1.66 -24.05
N PHE A 176 -11.41 1.67 -25.02
CA PHE A 176 -10.80 2.89 -25.57
C PHE A 176 -11.01 3.14 -27.06
N ALA A 177 -11.57 2.21 -27.84
CA ALA A 177 -11.86 2.47 -29.26
C ALA A 177 -12.78 3.69 -29.41
N GLY A 178 -12.46 4.54 -30.39
CA GLY A 178 -13.11 5.83 -30.63
C GLY A 178 -12.82 6.92 -29.58
N LYS A 179 -11.99 6.65 -28.56
CA LYS A 179 -11.64 7.60 -27.48
C LYS A 179 -10.17 8.04 -27.50
N ILE A 180 -9.31 7.20 -28.05
CA ILE A 180 -7.86 7.40 -28.17
C ILE A 180 -7.44 7.32 -29.64
N ASP A 181 -6.20 7.69 -29.95
CA ASP A 181 -5.79 7.90 -31.35
C ASP A 181 -5.17 6.65 -31.97
N GLY A 182 -4.81 5.65 -31.17
CA GLY A 182 -4.34 4.37 -31.69
C GLY A 182 -3.84 3.38 -30.65
N PHE A 183 -3.42 2.21 -31.14
CA PHE A 183 -2.97 1.09 -30.33
C PHE A 183 -1.69 0.48 -30.92
N LEU A 184 -0.63 0.39 -30.12
CA LEU A 184 0.57 -0.38 -30.43
C LEU A 184 0.46 -1.77 -29.81
N ILE A 185 0.27 -2.78 -30.66
CA ILE A 185 0.06 -4.17 -30.23
C ILE A 185 1.17 -5.10 -30.71
N HIS A 186 1.19 -6.32 -30.17
CA HIS A 186 2.02 -7.41 -30.67
C HIS A 186 1.35 -8.77 -30.46
N ASP A 187 1.62 -9.74 -31.31
CA ASP A 187 1.04 -11.10 -31.29
C ASP A 187 1.53 -12.00 -30.13
N ARG A 188 2.51 -11.57 -29.32
CA ARG A 188 2.84 -12.27 -28.05
C ARG A 188 1.73 -12.09 -27.01
N ILE A 189 1.12 -13.21 -26.59
CA ILE A 189 0.06 -13.25 -25.57
C ILE A 189 0.62 -12.92 -24.18
N ILE A 190 -0.18 -12.21 -23.38
CA ILE A 190 0.11 -11.94 -21.97
C ILE A 190 -0.79 -12.84 -21.12
N HIS A 191 -0.21 -13.82 -20.43
CA HIS A 191 -0.96 -14.78 -19.60
C HIS A 191 -1.31 -14.25 -18.21
N HIS A 192 -0.52 -13.34 -17.66
CA HIS A 192 -0.68 -12.85 -16.30
C HIS A 192 -0.62 -11.33 -16.25
N ARG A 193 -1.62 -10.72 -15.60
CA ARG A 193 -1.61 -9.28 -15.28
C ARG A 193 -0.45 -9.02 -14.33
N GLN A 194 0.37 -8.03 -14.67
CA GLN A 194 1.39 -7.52 -13.76
C GLN A 194 1.47 -6.01 -13.88
N ASP A 195 1.01 -5.35 -12.83
CA ASP A 195 1.23 -3.93 -12.61
C ASP A 195 2.73 -3.61 -12.48
N ASP A 196 3.08 -2.36 -12.75
CA ASP A 196 4.40 -1.84 -12.43
C ASP A 196 4.61 -1.78 -10.91
N SER A 197 5.75 -2.28 -10.46
CA SER A 197 6.13 -2.13 -9.06
C SER A 197 6.42 -0.66 -8.72
N LEU A 198 6.12 -0.25 -7.49
CA LEU A 198 6.23 1.13 -7.03
C LEU A 198 7.05 1.20 -5.75
N ILE A 199 8.07 2.05 -5.74
CA ILE A 199 8.86 2.38 -4.56
C ILE A 199 8.88 3.88 -4.32
N CYS A 200 9.03 4.28 -3.07
CA CYS A 200 9.43 5.63 -2.69
C CYS A 200 10.90 5.62 -2.26
N ALA A 201 11.70 6.53 -2.82
CA ALA A 201 13.08 6.73 -2.45
C ALA A 201 13.25 8.15 -1.89
N ASP A 202 13.62 8.26 -0.61
CA ASP A 202 13.80 9.53 0.08
C ASP A 202 15.12 9.55 0.87
N GLY A 203 16.14 10.22 0.32
CA GLY A 203 17.50 10.17 0.83
C GLY A 203 18.04 8.73 0.88
N ASN A 204 18.36 8.25 2.09
CA ASN A 204 18.81 6.88 2.34
C ASN A 204 17.68 5.91 2.71
N ASN A 205 16.42 6.36 2.68
CA ASN A 205 15.26 5.52 2.94
C ASN A 205 14.65 5.02 1.64
N ARG A 206 14.29 3.74 1.63
CA ARG A 206 13.52 3.09 0.55
C ARG A 206 12.30 2.43 1.14
N ILE A 207 11.11 2.77 0.64
CA ILE A 207 9.85 2.15 1.02
C ILE A 207 9.27 1.48 -0.23
N LEU A 208 9.01 0.18 -0.16
CA LEU A 208 8.27 -0.53 -1.20
C LEU A 208 6.78 -0.26 -0.99
N LEU A 209 6.10 0.31 -2.00
CA LEU A 209 4.68 0.63 -1.93
C LEU A 209 3.83 -0.41 -2.66
N ARG A 210 4.41 -1.03 -3.71
CA ARG A 210 3.78 -2.08 -4.50
C ARG A 210 4.83 -3.07 -5.01
N ARG A 211 4.64 -4.35 -4.71
CA ARG A 211 5.44 -5.47 -5.22
C ARG A 211 4.69 -6.14 -6.37
N ALA A 212 5.18 -6.00 -7.60
CA ALA A 212 4.57 -6.58 -8.79
C ALA A 212 5.65 -6.91 -9.84
N ARG A 213 5.61 -6.31 -11.03
CA ARG A 213 6.57 -6.54 -12.11
C ARG A 213 8.02 -6.40 -11.66
N GLY A 214 8.87 -7.33 -12.09
CA GLY A 214 10.31 -7.36 -11.81
C GLY A 214 10.66 -8.11 -10.52
N TRP A 215 9.75 -8.19 -9.55
CA TRP A 215 9.95 -8.96 -8.31
C TRP A 215 9.13 -10.24 -8.24
N VAL A 216 7.97 -10.31 -8.90
CA VAL A 216 7.14 -11.52 -8.92
C VAL A 216 7.43 -12.30 -10.20
N PRO A 217 7.67 -13.64 -10.15
CA PRO A 217 7.42 -14.58 -9.06
C PRO A 217 8.67 -14.99 -8.25
N GLN A 218 9.56 -14.05 -7.89
CA GLN A 218 10.73 -14.39 -7.08
C GLN A 218 10.31 -14.73 -5.64
N ALA A 219 10.51 -15.99 -5.25
CA ALA A 219 10.39 -16.44 -3.87
C ALA A 219 11.62 -16.01 -3.03
N PHE A 220 11.43 -15.85 -1.73
CA PHE A 220 12.50 -15.43 -0.82
C PHE A 220 12.42 -16.15 0.53
N PRO A 221 13.57 -16.37 1.22
CA PRO A 221 13.57 -17.07 2.50
C PRO A 221 12.85 -16.27 3.58
N VAL A 222 12.04 -16.96 4.38
CA VAL A 222 11.38 -16.43 5.59
C VAL A 222 11.95 -17.09 6.84
N GLY A 223 12.09 -16.32 7.93
CA GLY A 223 12.78 -16.82 9.13
C GLY A 223 14.30 -16.98 8.93
N LYS A 224 15.01 -17.46 9.94
CA LYS A 224 16.39 -17.98 9.77
C LYS A 224 16.33 -19.37 9.14
N LYS A 225 17.33 -19.74 8.31
CA LYS A 225 17.52 -21.12 7.80
C LYS A 225 17.29 -22.08 8.97
N ARG A 226 16.17 -22.81 8.93
CA ARG A 226 15.95 -23.91 9.86
C ARG A 226 17.12 -24.85 9.61
N SER A 227 17.87 -25.18 10.67
CA SER A 227 18.91 -26.21 10.59
C SER A 227 18.29 -27.38 9.84
N SER A 228 18.93 -27.76 8.73
CA SER A 228 18.66 -28.97 7.98
C SER A 228 19.01 -30.16 8.86
N SER A 229 18.23 -30.39 9.91
CA SER A 229 18.18 -31.68 10.58
C SER A 229 17.21 -32.53 9.76
N PRO A 230 17.69 -33.63 9.17
CA PRO A 230 16.88 -34.44 8.28
C PRO A 230 15.89 -35.31 9.08
N ARG A 231 14.80 -35.70 8.41
CA ARG A 231 13.85 -36.76 8.77
C ARG A 231 12.77 -36.37 9.79
N THR A 232 11.77 -35.66 9.29
CA THR A 232 10.39 -36.03 9.65
C THR A 232 9.75 -36.62 8.40
N ASP A 233 9.14 -37.79 8.49
CA ASP A 233 8.45 -38.47 7.36
C ASP A 233 7.22 -37.69 6.83
N SER A 234 6.92 -36.53 7.43
CA SER A 234 5.85 -35.63 7.04
C SER A 234 6.40 -34.45 6.20
N PRO A 235 5.81 -34.15 5.03
CA PRO A 235 6.17 -32.97 4.24
C PRO A 235 5.97 -31.67 5.05
N GLU A 236 6.80 -30.65 4.78
CA GLU A 236 6.64 -29.34 5.43
C GLU A 236 5.28 -28.72 5.03
N PRO A 237 4.50 -28.16 5.98
CA PRO A 237 3.22 -27.56 5.66
C PRO A 237 3.34 -26.47 4.58
N PHE A 238 2.40 -26.48 3.63
CA PHE A 238 2.24 -25.45 2.61
C PHE A 238 1.02 -24.60 2.99
N VAL A 239 1.25 -23.33 3.33
CA VAL A 239 0.18 -22.38 3.67
C VAL A 239 -0.02 -21.40 2.52
N LEU A 240 -1.28 -21.20 2.12
CA LEU A 240 -1.70 -20.12 1.22
C LEU A 240 -2.49 -19.07 2.03
N ALA A 241 -1.99 -17.85 2.05
CA ALA A 241 -2.69 -16.70 2.62
C ALA A 241 -3.28 -15.82 1.52
N LEU A 242 -4.53 -15.43 1.70
CA LEU A 242 -5.29 -14.70 0.68
C LEU A 242 -5.16 -13.18 0.82
N GLY A 243 -4.69 -12.66 1.96
CA GLY A 243 -4.54 -11.22 2.20
C GLY A 243 -5.86 -10.55 2.61
N GLY A 244 -5.88 -9.22 2.49
CA GLY A 244 -7.04 -8.38 2.80
C GLY A 244 -7.88 -8.05 1.57
N GLN A 245 -8.80 -7.11 1.73
CA GLN A 245 -9.71 -6.61 0.69
C GLN A 245 -9.05 -5.56 -0.22
N MET A 246 -8.19 -4.70 0.35
CA MET A 246 -7.53 -3.61 -0.34
C MET A 246 -6.09 -3.96 -0.70
N LYS A 247 -5.61 -3.44 -1.83
CA LYS A 247 -4.23 -3.56 -2.33
C LYS A 247 -3.69 -5.00 -2.30
N THR A 248 -4.58 -5.97 -2.48
CA THR A 248 -4.36 -7.35 -2.11
C THR A 248 -3.25 -7.99 -2.93
N ALA A 249 -2.50 -8.88 -2.29
CA ALA A 249 -1.47 -9.70 -2.91
C ALA A 249 -1.39 -11.01 -2.12
N PRO A 250 -1.88 -12.15 -2.65
CA PRO A 250 -1.78 -13.44 -1.97
C PRO A 250 -0.33 -13.84 -1.69
N CYS A 251 -0.11 -14.72 -0.73
CA CYS A 251 1.22 -15.26 -0.43
C CYS A 251 1.14 -16.73 -0.11
N GLN A 252 2.08 -17.51 -0.64
CA GLN A 252 2.33 -18.86 -0.17
C GLN A 252 3.62 -18.94 0.62
N ILE A 253 3.64 -19.78 1.65
CA ILE A 253 4.87 -20.22 2.31
C ILE A 253 4.96 -21.75 2.23
N ARG A 254 6.08 -22.21 1.67
CA ARG A 254 6.44 -23.62 1.53
C ARG A 254 7.96 -23.76 1.56
N GLU A 255 8.48 -24.80 2.20
CA GLU A 255 9.92 -25.12 2.21
C GLU A 255 10.79 -23.93 2.70
N GLY A 256 10.31 -23.23 3.74
CA GLY A 256 10.98 -22.04 4.30
C GLY A 256 11.08 -20.82 3.37
N LYS A 257 10.36 -20.81 2.25
CA LYS A 257 10.33 -19.69 1.29
C LYS A 257 8.92 -19.13 1.17
N ALA A 258 8.82 -17.80 1.15
CA ALA A 258 7.61 -17.11 0.78
C ALA A 258 7.63 -16.72 -0.70
N LEU A 259 6.50 -16.89 -1.36
CA LEU A 259 6.23 -16.35 -2.68
C LEU A 259 4.97 -15.49 -2.59
N VAL A 260 5.19 -14.18 -2.62
CA VAL A 260 4.11 -13.18 -2.71
C VAL A 260 3.73 -13.01 -4.18
N PHE A 261 2.44 -13.10 -4.46
CA PHE A 261 1.85 -13.01 -5.79
C PHE A 261 1.87 -11.54 -6.26
N PRO A 262 1.56 -11.26 -7.54
CA PRO A 262 1.48 -9.88 -8.00
C PRO A 262 0.43 -9.10 -7.21
N HIS A 263 0.62 -7.80 -7.07
CA HIS A 263 -0.44 -6.91 -6.60
C HIS A 263 -1.67 -7.02 -7.51
N MET A 264 -2.83 -7.30 -6.92
CA MET A 264 -4.11 -7.50 -7.62
C MET A 264 -5.12 -6.36 -7.37
N GLY A 265 -4.71 -5.31 -6.66
CA GLY A 265 -5.55 -4.12 -6.44
C GLY A 265 -6.63 -4.32 -5.37
N ASP A 266 -7.72 -3.57 -5.48
CA ASP A 266 -8.83 -3.56 -4.53
C ASP A 266 -9.98 -4.46 -5.03
N LEU A 267 -10.62 -5.21 -4.13
CA LEU A 267 -11.62 -6.23 -4.46
C LEU A 267 -13.08 -5.73 -4.36
N ASP A 268 -13.31 -4.46 -4.65
CA ASP A 268 -14.64 -3.84 -4.51
C ASP A 268 -15.61 -4.26 -5.63
N GLY A 269 -15.10 -4.46 -6.85
CA GLY A 269 -15.89 -4.81 -8.02
C GLY A 269 -15.94 -6.32 -8.29
N GLU A 270 -16.99 -6.77 -8.97
CA GLU A 270 -17.15 -8.19 -9.33
C GLU A 270 -16.02 -8.68 -10.24
N ARG A 271 -15.66 -7.88 -11.23
CA ARG A 271 -14.55 -8.19 -12.15
C ARG A 271 -13.23 -8.37 -11.41
N SER A 272 -12.90 -7.50 -10.44
CA SER A 272 -11.64 -7.64 -9.70
C SER A 272 -11.63 -8.89 -8.81
N ARG A 273 -12.78 -9.28 -8.25
CA ARG A 273 -12.96 -10.53 -7.49
C ARG A 273 -12.80 -11.79 -8.34
N GLU A 274 -13.46 -11.84 -9.50
CA GLU A 274 -13.35 -12.96 -10.44
C GLU A 274 -11.91 -13.12 -10.94
N GLU A 275 -11.27 -12.01 -11.31
CA GLU A 275 -9.88 -12.02 -11.77
C GLU A 275 -8.91 -12.44 -10.67
N TYR A 276 -9.11 -11.97 -9.44
CA TYR A 276 -8.33 -12.41 -8.28
C TYR A 276 -8.46 -13.93 -8.09
N ARG A 277 -9.69 -14.45 -8.04
CA ARG A 277 -9.98 -15.89 -7.88
C ARG A 277 -9.31 -16.73 -8.96
N SER A 278 -9.49 -16.33 -10.22
CA SER A 278 -8.91 -17.02 -11.39
C SER A 278 -7.39 -16.98 -11.39
N SER A 279 -6.80 -15.82 -11.06
CA SER A 279 -5.34 -15.64 -11.01
C SER A 279 -4.70 -16.51 -9.93
N VAL A 280 -5.29 -16.57 -8.73
CA VAL A 280 -4.77 -17.41 -7.65
C VAL A 280 -4.83 -18.89 -8.03
N ARG A 281 -5.96 -19.38 -8.56
CA ARG A 281 -6.08 -20.77 -9.04
C ARG A 281 -5.06 -21.08 -10.13
N THR A 282 -4.92 -20.22 -11.13
CA THR A 282 -3.95 -20.41 -12.22
C THR A 282 -2.52 -20.52 -11.68
N PHE A 283 -2.15 -19.68 -10.71
CA PHE A 283 -0.82 -19.69 -10.11
C PHE A 283 -0.54 -20.96 -9.29
N LEU A 284 -1.56 -21.51 -8.61
CA LEU A 284 -1.46 -22.81 -7.92
C LEU A 284 -1.35 -23.97 -8.91
N HIS A 285 -2.17 -23.98 -9.96
CA HIS A 285 -2.13 -25.00 -11.01
C HIS A 285 -0.77 -25.06 -11.72
N ALA A 286 -0.19 -23.90 -12.06
CA ALA A 286 1.12 -23.81 -12.69
C ALA A 286 2.25 -24.42 -11.84
N GLN A 287 2.06 -24.51 -10.52
CA GLN A 287 3.02 -25.11 -9.59
C GLN A 287 2.71 -26.57 -9.24
N GLY A 288 1.55 -27.10 -9.66
CA GLY A 288 1.09 -28.43 -9.27
C GLY A 288 0.96 -28.61 -7.76
N ALA A 289 0.59 -27.56 -7.02
CA ALA A 289 0.61 -27.56 -5.56
C ALA A 289 -0.77 -27.23 -4.96
N THR A 290 -1.21 -28.05 -4.01
CA THR A 290 -2.40 -27.81 -3.18
C THR A 290 -1.96 -27.41 -1.77
N PRO A 291 -2.46 -26.30 -1.21
CA PRO A 291 -2.11 -25.90 0.15
C PRO A 291 -2.60 -26.93 1.16
N THR A 292 -1.87 -27.11 2.26
CA THR A 292 -2.29 -27.92 3.41
C THR A 292 -3.09 -27.11 4.42
N ALA A 293 -3.09 -25.77 4.30
CA ALA A 293 -3.91 -24.86 5.10
C ALA A 293 -4.07 -23.52 4.38
N LEU A 294 -5.16 -22.83 4.67
CA LEU A 294 -5.44 -21.46 4.21
C LEU A 294 -5.34 -20.47 5.36
N ALA A 295 -4.94 -19.24 5.06
CA ALA A 295 -4.96 -18.14 6.02
C ALA A 295 -5.69 -16.92 5.45
N CYS A 296 -6.42 -16.22 6.30
CA CYS A 296 -7.22 -15.05 5.92
C CYS A 296 -7.26 -14.01 7.04
N ASP A 297 -7.84 -12.85 6.73
CA ASP A 297 -8.11 -11.81 7.72
C ASP A 297 -9.22 -12.25 8.69
N LEU A 298 -9.37 -11.55 9.82
CA LEU A 298 -10.50 -11.73 10.74
C LEU A 298 -11.79 -11.12 10.21
N HIS A 299 -11.72 -10.16 9.28
CA HIS A 299 -12.92 -9.49 8.78
C HIS A 299 -13.83 -10.47 8.02
N PRO A 300 -15.07 -10.73 8.52
CA PRO A 300 -15.94 -11.76 7.95
C PRO A 300 -16.49 -11.39 6.55
N ASP A 301 -16.64 -10.09 6.26
CA ASP A 301 -17.20 -9.63 4.99
C ASP A 301 -16.17 -9.44 3.87
N PHE A 302 -14.88 -9.61 4.15
CA PHE A 302 -13.89 -9.54 3.07
C PHE A 302 -14.10 -10.68 2.08
N TYR A 303 -13.99 -10.37 0.79
CA TYR A 303 -14.10 -11.38 -0.26
C TYR A 303 -13.05 -12.48 -0.07
N THR A 304 -11.83 -12.10 0.30
CA THR A 304 -10.74 -13.04 0.57
C THR A 304 -11.04 -13.99 1.73
N THR A 305 -11.67 -13.51 2.80
CA THR A 305 -12.08 -14.33 3.95
C THR A 305 -13.15 -15.34 3.55
N ARG A 306 -14.23 -14.90 2.90
CA ARG A 306 -15.30 -15.79 2.43
C ARG A 306 -14.77 -16.85 1.47
N MET A 307 -13.91 -16.44 0.53
CA MET A 307 -13.25 -17.36 -0.40
C MET A 307 -12.33 -18.36 0.32
N ALA A 308 -11.65 -17.96 1.39
CA ALA A 308 -10.82 -18.86 2.20
C ALA A 308 -11.65 -20.01 2.78
N PHE A 309 -12.82 -19.69 3.36
CA PHE A 309 -13.72 -20.69 3.92
C PHE A 309 -14.35 -21.58 2.85
N GLU A 310 -14.75 -21.01 1.72
CA GLU A 310 -15.23 -21.78 0.56
C GLU A 310 -14.18 -22.80 0.09
N TRP A 311 -12.95 -22.35 -0.15
CA TRP A 311 -11.86 -23.23 -0.60
C TRP A 311 -11.37 -24.19 0.48
N GLY A 312 -11.43 -23.80 1.75
CA GLY A 312 -11.12 -24.68 2.87
C GLY A 312 -12.05 -25.89 2.90
N GLN A 313 -13.35 -25.67 2.65
CA GLN A 313 -14.33 -26.75 2.50
C GLN A 313 -14.10 -27.56 1.22
N GLU A 314 -13.91 -26.89 0.07
CA GLU A 314 -13.67 -27.53 -1.23
C GLU A 314 -12.44 -28.46 -1.20
N TRP A 315 -11.35 -28.01 -0.57
CA TRP A 315 -10.07 -28.74 -0.56
C TRP A 315 -9.88 -29.61 0.69
N GLY A 316 -10.80 -29.55 1.66
CA GLY A 316 -10.71 -30.31 2.91
C GLY A 316 -9.54 -29.88 3.79
N VAL A 317 -9.21 -28.59 3.83
CA VAL A 317 -8.06 -28.04 4.57
C VAL A 317 -8.49 -26.98 5.58
N PRO A 318 -7.78 -26.85 6.72
CA PRO A 318 -8.11 -25.87 7.73
C PRO A 318 -7.89 -24.44 7.23
N VAL A 319 -8.78 -23.54 7.67
CA VAL A 319 -8.68 -22.09 7.46
C VAL A 319 -8.29 -21.45 8.79
N ILE A 320 -7.23 -20.65 8.78
CA ILE A 320 -6.66 -20.02 9.97
C ILE A 320 -6.82 -18.49 9.86
N PRO A 321 -7.81 -17.90 10.55
CA PRO A 321 -7.95 -16.46 10.63
C PRO A 321 -6.80 -15.82 11.43
N VAL A 322 -6.28 -14.71 10.95
CA VAL A 322 -5.20 -13.94 11.57
C VAL A 322 -5.60 -12.48 11.67
N GLY A 323 -5.45 -11.89 12.85
CA GLY A 323 -5.77 -10.48 13.07
C GLY A 323 -4.98 -9.55 12.16
N HIS A 324 -5.65 -8.54 11.61
CA HIS A 324 -5.09 -7.65 10.60
C HIS A 324 -3.76 -7.01 11.05
N HIS A 325 -3.76 -6.37 12.21
CA HIS A 325 -2.59 -5.70 12.77
C HIS A 325 -1.50 -6.70 13.23
N HIS A 326 -1.90 -7.91 13.66
CA HIS A 326 -0.94 -8.98 13.92
C HIS A 326 -0.23 -9.39 12.62
N ALA A 327 -0.97 -9.57 11.52
CA ALA A 327 -0.39 -9.89 10.21
C ALA A 327 0.56 -8.79 9.72
N HIS A 328 0.23 -7.51 9.91
CA HIS A 328 1.16 -6.41 9.58
C HIS A 328 2.50 -6.53 10.30
N ILE A 329 2.50 -6.80 11.61
CA ILE A 329 3.74 -6.97 12.39
C ILE A 329 4.45 -8.27 12.01
N ALA A 330 3.71 -9.37 11.88
CA ALA A 330 4.25 -10.69 11.54
C ALA A 330 4.88 -10.71 10.14
N SER A 331 4.37 -9.92 9.18
CA SER A 331 4.96 -9.79 7.84
C SER A 331 6.41 -9.30 7.92
N VAL A 332 6.69 -8.31 8.78
CA VAL A 332 8.03 -7.79 9.01
C VAL A 332 8.88 -8.80 9.77
N MET A 333 8.30 -9.52 10.72
CA MET A 333 9.01 -10.59 11.43
C MET A 333 9.45 -11.69 10.47
N ALA A 334 8.58 -12.14 9.57
CA ALA A 334 8.89 -13.12 8.53
C ALA A 334 9.98 -12.61 7.58
N ASP A 335 9.85 -11.36 7.13
CA ASP A 335 10.78 -10.70 6.22
C ASP A 335 12.15 -10.41 6.87
N ARG A 336 12.22 -10.15 8.17
CA ARG A 336 13.48 -9.89 8.89
C ARG A 336 14.04 -11.11 9.61
N GLY A 337 13.32 -12.23 9.59
CA GLY A 337 13.70 -13.45 10.28
C GLY A 337 13.69 -13.33 11.81
N LEU A 338 12.77 -12.54 12.35
CA LEU A 338 12.60 -12.32 13.79
C LEU A 338 11.80 -13.47 14.42
N LYS A 339 12.21 -13.90 15.61
CA LYS A 339 11.54 -14.98 16.37
C LYS A 339 10.59 -14.47 17.46
N GLY A 340 10.58 -13.18 17.75
CA GLY A 340 9.83 -12.62 18.87
C GLY A 340 10.37 -13.03 20.26
N PRO A 341 9.76 -12.52 21.34
CA PRO A 341 8.71 -11.49 21.28
C PRO A 341 9.28 -10.12 20.84
N VAL A 342 8.47 -9.35 20.11
CA VAL A 342 8.77 -7.97 19.70
C VAL A 342 7.65 -7.04 20.16
N LEU A 343 7.96 -5.76 20.32
CA LEU A 343 6.92 -4.73 20.30
C LEU A 343 6.58 -4.42 18.84
N GLY A 344 5.32 -4.19 18.55
CA GLY A 344 4.83 -3.81 17.23
C GLY A 344 4.01 -2.53 17.32
N ILE A 345 4.40 -1.50 16.56
CA ILE A 345 3.52 -0.36 16.30
C ILE A 345 2.86 -0.60 14.94
N ALA A 346 1.54 -0.82 14.97
CA ALA A 346 0.74 -1.02 13.77
C ALA A 346 -0.13 0.23 13.55
N LEU A 347 0.28 1.08 12.59
CA LEU A 347 -0.44 2.31 12.25
C LEU A 347 -1.07 2.18 10.86
N ASP A 348 -2.40 2.15 10.81
CA ASP A 348 -3.16 1.88 9.60
C ASP A 348 -4.46 2.70 9.51
N GLY A 349 -5.13 2.61 8.36
CA GLY A 349 -6.44 3.21 8.12
C GLY A 349 -7.59 2.42 8.76
N PHE A 350 -7.62 1.11 8.57
CA PHE A 350 -8.66 0.25 9.11
C PHE A 350 -8.16 -1.20 9.14
N GLY A 351 -8.41 -1.90 10.23
CA GLY A 351 -8.35 -3.35 10.28
C GLY A 351 -9.23 -3.87 11.40
N MET A 352 -9.90 -5.00 11.19
CA MET A 352 -10.77 -5.56 12.22
C MET A 352 -9.94 -6.05 13.41
N GLY A 353 -10.22 -5.50 14.59
CA GLY A 353 -9.67 -5.97 15.86
C GLY A 353 -10.23 -7.32 16.27
N VAL A 354 -9.55 -8.00 17.19
CA VAL A 354 -10.07 -9.26 17.78
C VAL A 354 -11.34 -9.03 18.60
N ASP A 355 -11.57 -7.79 19.03
CA ASP A 355 -12.76 -7.29 19.72
C ASP A 355 -13.86 -6.81 18.74
N GLN A 356 -13.70 -7.08 17.44
CA GLN A 356 -14.58 -6.64 16.36
C GLN A 356 -14.72 -5.11 16.23
N THR A 357 -13.75 -4.35 16.76
CA THR A 357 -13.71 -2.90 16.58
C THR A 357 -12.71 -2.48 15.50
N PRO A 358 -12.96 -1.36 14.79
CA PRO A 358 -12.00 -0.79 13.83
C PRO A 358 -10.69 -0.32 14.48
N TRP A 359 -9.62 -1.09 14.32
CA TRP A 359 -8.27 -0.76 14.80
C TRP A 359 -7.44 0.01 13.75
N GLY A 360 -6.30 0.56 14.18
CA GLY A 360 -5.31 1.19 13.28
C GLY A 360 -4.29 2.09 13.97
N GLY A 361 -4.19 2.07 15.29
CA GLY A 361 -3.26 2.87 16.08
C GLY A 361 -2.77 2.07 17.28
N GLU A 362 -2.20 0.89 17.02
CA GLU A 362 -2.02 -0.15 18.04
C GLU A 362 -0.57 -0.32 18.46
N LEU A 363 -0.36 -0.53 19.76
CA LEU A 363 0.87 -1.08 20.33
C LEU A 363 0.62 -2.53 20.75
N LEU A 364 1.34 -3.44 20.10
CA LEU A 364 1.19 -4.88 20.28
C LEU A 364 2.48 -5.48 20.88
N ARG A 365 2.34 -6.50 21.72
CA ARG A 365 3.40 -7.48 21.95
C ARG A 365 3.12 -8.67 21.04
N VAL A 366 4.04 -8.97 20.13
CA VAL A 366 3.86 -10.01 19.12
C VAL A 366 4.96 -11.05 19.26
N ASP A 367 4.55 -12.31 19.35
CA ASP A 367 5.44 -13.47 19.28
C ASP A 367 5.25 -14.17 17.92
N GLN A 368 5.52 -15.48 17.80
CA GLN A 368 5.41 -16.15 16.49
C GLN A 368 3.98 -16.54 16.13
N THR A 369 3.15 -16.77 17.14
CA THR A 369 1.82 -17.36 16.99
C THR A 369 0.72 -16.41 17.39
N ASP A 370 1.01 -15.48 18.29
CA ASP A 370 0.03 -14.66 18.98
C ASP A 370 0.45 -13.18 19.05
N ALA A 371 -0.57 -12.35 19.27
CA ALA A 371 -0.40 -10.92 19.44
C ALA A 371 -1.31 -10.45 20.55
N PHE A 372 -0.75 -9.67 21.46
CA PHE A 372 -1.46 -9.08 22.61
C PHE A 372 -1.45 -7.57 22.47
N ARG A 373 -2.63 -6.95 22.57
CA ARG A 373 -2.77 -5.50 22.56
C ARG A 373 -2.30 -4.96 23.91
N LEU A 374 -1.18 -4.22 23.91
CA LEU A 374 -0.68 -3.54 25.11
C LEU A 374 -1.30 -2.15 25.26
N GLY A 375 -1.77 -1.57 24.16
CA GLY A 375 -2.43 -0.28 24.17
C GLY A 375 -2.80 0.18 22.77
N HIS A 376 -3.49 1.31 22.72
CA HIS A 376 -3.97 1.91 21.48
C HIS A 376 -4.08 3.43 21.55
N PHE A 377 -4.31 4.06 20.40
CA PHE A 377 -4.68 5.48 20.37
C PHE A 377 -6.08 5.66 20.96
N ARG A 378 -6.31 6.79 21.62
CA ARG A 378 -7.64 7.17 22.10
C ARG A 378 -8.66 7.03 20.98
N THR A 379 -9.74 6.32 21.26
CA THR A 379 -10.75 6.06 20.25
C THR A 379 -11.60 7.28 19.97
N LEU A 380 -11.90 7.53 18.69
CA LEU A 380 -12.90 8.49 18.23
C LEU A 380 -14.10 7.74 17.65
N PHE A 381 -15.25 8.40 17.52
CA PHE A 381 -16.36 7.82 16.77
C PHE A 381 -16.02 7.81 15.27
N LEU A 382 -16.51 6.79 14.55
CA LEU A 382 -16.33 6.63 13.11
C LEU A 382 -17.68 6.83 12.39
N PRO A 383 -18.16 8.09 12.25
CA PRO A 383 -19.45 8.34 11.64
C PRO A 383 -19.40 8.20 10.12
N GLY A 384 -20.04 7.16 9.57
CA GLY A 384 -20.22 6.99 8.12
C GLY A 384 -19.41 5.85 7.49
N GLY A 385 -18.71 5.03 8.27
CA GLY A 385 -18.02 3.82 7.79
C GLY A 385 -17.13 4.09 6.58
N ASP A 386 -17.39 3.38 5.47
CA ASP A 386 -16.60 3.44 4.23
C ASP A 386 -16.62 4.80 3.52
N ARG A 387 -17.50 5.72 3.91
CA ARG A 387 -17.48 7.11 3.40
C ARG A 387 -16.34 7.92 3.98
N VAL A 388 -15.90 7.60 5.20
CA VAL A 388 -14.95 8.42 5.96
C VAL A 388 -13.62 8.65 5.24
N PRO A 389 -12.98 7.65 4.60
CA PRO A 389 -11.75 7.88 3.83
C PRO A 389 -11.90 8.87 2.67
N ARG A 390 -13.13 9.14 2.21
CA ARG A 390 -13.44 10.13 1.15
C ARG A 390 -14.04 11.43 1.70
N GLU A 391 -14.50 11.44 2.94
CA GLU A 391 -15.20 12.55 3.58
C GLU A 391 -14.55 12.90 4.94
N PRO A 392 -13.32 13.45 4.95
CA PRO A 392 -12.53 13.64 6.17
C PRO A 392 -13.18 14.60 7.19
N TRP A 393 -14.06 15.51 6.73
CA TRP A 393 -14.82 16.40 7.63
C TRP A 393 -15.60 15.62 8.71
N ARG A 394 -16.02 14.38 8.42
CA ARG A 394 -16.68 13.49 9.40
C ARG A 394 -15.80 13.20 10.61
N MET A 395 -14.52 12.93 10.38
CA MET A 395 -13.54 12.75 11.46
C MET A 395 -13.20 14.06 12.14
N GLY A 396 -13.20 15.18 11.41
CA GLY A 396 -13.09 16.52 11.97
C GLY A 396 -14.20 16.82 12.97
N VAL A 397 -15.46 16.55 12.61
CA VAL A 397 -16.63 16.68 13.52
C VAL A 397 -16.50 15.74 14.70
N SER A 398 -16.09 14.47 14.49
CA SER A 398 -15.86 13.55 15.61
C SER A 398 -14.78 14.06 16.57
N ALA A 399 -13.71 14.68 16.07
CA ALA A 399 -12.67 15.28 16.90
C ALA A 399 -13.21 16.47 17.70
N LEU A 400 -13.99 17.36 17.08
CA LEU A 400 -14.64 18.48 17.76
C LEU A 400 -15.57 18.00 18.88
N CYS A 401 -16.40 16.99 18.63
CA CYS A 401 -17.26 16.41 19.67
C CYS A 401 -16.43 15.82 20.82
N ALA A 402 -15.34 15.11 20.53
CA ALA A 402 -14.46 14.56 21.55
C ALA A 402 -13.71 15.64 22.38
N LEU A 403 -13.52 16.83 21.81
CA LEU A 403 -13.00 18.03 22.49
C LEU A 403 -14.06 18.80 23.28
N GLY A 404 -15.33 18.40 23.23
CA GLY A 404 -16.44 19.17 23.81
C GLY A 404 -16.74 20.47 23.05
N ARG A 405 -16.40 20.51 21.75
CA ARG A 405 -16.51 21.67 20.84
C ARG A 405 -17.40 21.40 19.63
N GLY A 406 -18.32 20.43 19.72
CA GLY A 406 -19.13 20.01 18.57
C GLY A 406 -19.98 21.12 17.94
N GLU A 407 -20.31 22.17 18.71
CA GLU A 407 -20.99 23.39 18.25
C GLU A 407 -20.17 24.24 17.28
N ASP A 408 -18.85 24.04 17.21
CA ASP A 408 -18.00 24.71 16.21
C ASP A 408 -18.05 23.99 14.84
N ALA A 409 -18.74 22.86 14.70
CA ALA A 409 -18.78 22.08 13.46
C ALA A 409 -19.27 22.89 12.26
N GLU A 410 -20.35 23.65 12.41
CA GLU A 410 -20.90 24.51 11.34
C GLU A 410 -20.03 25.72 10.98
N LYS A 411 -19.15 26.13 11.90
CA LYS A 411 -18.23 27.26 11.67
C LYS A 411 -16.97 26.81 10.94
N ILE A 412 -16.55 25.57 11.17
CA ILE A 412 -15.32 24.99 10.62
C ILE A 412 -15.58 24.30 9.28
N PHE A 413 -16.72 23.61 9.13
CA PHE A 413 -17.07 22.84 7.95
C PHE A 413 -18.23 23.48 7.20
N SER A 414 -18.07 23.64 5.88
CA SER A 414 -19.12 24.10 4.98
C SER A 414 -20.15 23.02 4.65
N HIS A 415 -19.86 21.76 4.96
CA HIS A 415 -20.74 20.65 4.63
C HIS A 415 -22.10 20.77 5.36
N PRO A 416 -23.25 20.70 4.65
CA PRO A 416 -24.58 20.92 5.24
C PRO A 416 -24.93 19.98 6.41
N GLN A 417 -24.36 18.78 6.43
CA GLN A 417 -24.63 17.77 7.46
C GLN A 417 -23.71 17.88 8.69
N ALA A 418 -22.79 18.85 8.75
CA ALA A 418 -21.80 18.93 9.83
C ALA A 418 -22.46 19.20 11.20
N HIS A 419 -23.43 20.12 11.25
CA HIS A 419 -24.19 20.45 12.45
C HIS A 419 -24.99 19.25 12.97
N ASP A 420 -25.78 18.62 12.09
CA ASP A 420 -26.62 17.46 12.45
C ASP A 420 -25.78 16.28 12.92
N LEU A 421 -24.64 16.03 12.26
CA LEU A 421 -23.73 14.98 12.69
C LEU A 421 -23.17 15.23 14.09
N ALA A 422 -22.80 16.49 14.40
CA ALA A 422 -22.32 16.86 15.72
C ALA A 422 -23.39 16.62 16.80
N ASN A 423 -24.65 16.96 16.50
CA ASN A 423 -25.78 16.73 17.40
C ASN A 423 -26.03 15.24 17.65
N HIS A 424 -26.00 14.40 16.60
CA HIS A 424 -26.14 12.95 16.74
C HIS A 424 -25.00 12.32 17.56
N LEU A 425 -23.76 12.78 17.37
CA LEU A 425 -22.62 12.33 18.16
C LEU A 425 -22.76 12.70 19.65
N LYS A 426 -23.31 13.88 19.96
CA LYS A 426 -23.57 14.33 21.34
C LYS A 426 -24.70 13.54 22.01
N SER A 427 -25.80 13.26 21.31
CA SER A 427 -27.01 12.67 21.90
C SER A 427 -27.03 11.15 21.93
N ALA A 428 -26.48 10.49 20.90
CA ALA A 428 -26.67 9.06 20.70
C ALA A 428 -25.41 8.32 20.19
N GLY A 429 -24.25 8.98 20.21
CA GLY A 429 -23.05 8.55 19.49
C GLY A 429 -22.64 7.09 19.73
N GLN A 430 -22.73 6.60 20.97
CA GLN A 430 -22.37 5.21 21.32
C GLN A 430 -23.31 4.15 20.74
N THR A 431 -24.57 4.50 20.48
CA THR A 431 -25.57 3.56 19.97
C THR A 431 -25.46 3.37 18.47
N PHE A 432 -25.02 4.39 17.74
CA PHE A 432 -25.06 4.40 16.27
C PHE A 432 -23.70 4.36 15.57
N PHE A 433 -22.64 4.87 16.21
CA PHE A 433 -21.35 4.99 15.56
C PHE A 433 -20.30 4.11 16.25
N PRO A 434 -19.66 3.19 15.50
CA PRO A 434 -18.57 2.41 16.05
C PRO A 434 -17.41 3.35 16.44
N LYS A 435 -16.63 2.94 17.43
CA LYS A 435 -15.40 3.63 17.83
C LYS A 435 -14.20 3.07 17.08
N THR A 436 -13.22 3.92 16.79
CA THR A 436 -11.98 3.51 16.12
C THR A 436 -10.75 4.10 16.79
N SER A 437 -9.69 3.32 16.89
CA SER A 437 -8.33 3.75 17.30
C SER A 437 -7.43 4.06 16.10
N SER A 438 -7.99 4.18 14.89
CA SER A 438 -7.21 4.29 13.66
C SER A 438 -6.33 5.54 13.57
N ALA A 439 -5.05 5.34 13.31
CA ALA A 439 -4.12 6.41 12.99
C ALA A 439 -4.47 7.09 11.67
N GLY A 440 -4.94 6.35 10.65
CA GLY A 440 -5.42 6.95 9.40
C GLY A 440 -6.60 7.89 9.63
N ARG A 441 -7.53 7.53 10.52
CA ARG A 441 -8.66 8.40 10.89
C ARG A 441 -8.23 9.63 11.72
N LEU A 442 -7.14 9.51 12.49
CA LEU A 442 -6.51 10.66 13.15
C LEU A 442 -5.88 11.62 12.13
N PHE A 443 -5.25 11.10 11.06
CA PHE A 443 -4.79 11.92 9.92
C PHE A 443 -5.95 12.64 9.23
N ASP A 444 -7.08 11.96 9.00
CA ASP A 444 -8.28 12.56 8.40
C ASP A 444 -8.84 13.69 9.27
N ALA A 445 -8.90 13.49 10.60
CA ALA A 445 -9.31 14.54 11.54
C ALA A 445 -8.38 15.76 11.50
N ALA A 446 -7.07 15.53 11.53
CA ALA A 446 -6.08 16.61 11.47
C ALA A 446 -6.13 17.37 10.14
N TYR A 447 -6.26 16.66 9.01
CA TYR A 447 -6.41 17.25 7.69
C TYR A 447 -7.67 18.11 7.59
N ALA A 448 -8.81 17.61 8.10
CA ALA A 448 -10.07 18.33 8.13
C ALA A 448 -9.98 19.60 9.00
N LEU A 449 -9.44 19.53 10.21
CA LEU A 449 -9.32 20.68 11.11
C LEU A 449 -8.38 21.78 10.57
N LEU A 450 -7.41 21.41 9.73
CA LEU A 450 -6.54 22.37 9.04
C LEU A 450 -7.17 22.92 7.75
N GLY A 451 -8.46 22.67 7.51
CA GLY A 451 -9.19 23.19 6.36
C GLY A 451 -8.85 22.48 5.05
N GLY A 452 -8.59 21.17 5.10
CA GLY A 452 -8.49 20.33 3.92
C GLY A 452 -9.80 20.20 3.15
N LYS A 453 -9.74 19.54 1.99
CA LYS A 453 -10.93 19.29 1.16
C LYS A 453 -11.93 18.42 1.93
N GLU A 454 -13.22 18.76 1.84
CA GLU A 454 -14.28 17.97 2.46
C GLU A 454 -14.61 16.70 1.69
N GLN A 455 -14.32 16.65 0.38
CA GLN A 455 -14.47 15.47 -0.46
C GLN A 455 -13.14 15.12 -1.13
N LEU A 456 -12.74 13.85 -1.04
CA LEU A 456 -11.53 13.31 -1.62
C LEU A 456 -11.86 12.31 -2.75
N ASP A 457 -10.98 12.24 -3.74
CA ASP A 457 -11.16 11.40 -4.92
C ASP A 457 -10.63 9.98 -4.73
N HIS A 458 -9.68 9.80 -3.82
CA HIS A 458 -9.12 8.49 -3.53
C HIS A 458 -8.68 8.35 -2.08
N GLU A 459 -8.60 7.09 -1.65
CA GLU A 459 -8.12 6.72 -0.33
C GLU A 459 -6.69 7.26 -0.09
N GLY A 460 -6.45 7.77 1.12
CA GLY A 460 -5.15 8.28 1.56
C GLY A 460 -4.78 9.65 1.01
N GLN A 461 -5.61 10.29 0.18
CA GLN A 461 -5.32 11.61 -0.40
C GLN A 461 -5.04 12.67 0.67
N GLY A 462 -5.92 12.81 1.67
CA GLY A 462 -5.74 13.80 2.74
C GLY A 462 -4.45 13.57 3.53
N ALA A 463 -4.10 12.31 3.82
CA ALA A 463 -2.84 11.98 4.50
C ALA A 463 -1.60 12.32 3.65
N MET A 464 -1.67 12.13 2.33
CA MET A 464 -0.60 12.50 1.40
C MET A 464 -0.44 14.03 1.30
N GLU A 465 -1.54 14.77 1.13
CA GLU A 465 -1.53 16.24 1.07
C GLU A 465 -1.02 16.83 2.41
N LEU A 466 -1.44 16.26 3.55
CA LEU A 466 -0.95 16.66 4.87
C LEU A 466 0.58 16.48 5.01
N GLU A 467 1.13 15.40 4.45
CA GLU A 467 2.59 15.18 4.42
C GLU A 467 3.32 16.24 3.58
N VAL A 468 2.72 16.68 2.47
CA VAL A 468 3.25 17.74 1.59
C VAL A 468 3.24 19.08 2.31
N TRP A 469 2.14 19.42 2.99
CA TRP A 469 2.04 20.65 3.79
C TRP A 469 3.11 20.67 4.88
N ALA A 470 3.31 19.54 5.57
CA ALA A 470 4.33 19.43 6.61
C ALA A 470 5.76 19.65 6.07
N ARG A 471 6.09 19.08 4.90
CA ARG A 471 7.41 19.29 4.25
C ARG A 471 7.62 20.72 3.76
N SER A 472 6.53 21.42 3.42
CA SER A 472 6.59 22.78 2.89
C SER A 472 6.85 23.84 3.96
N PHE A 473 6.67 23.50 5.24
CA PHE A 473 6.91 24.41 6.34
C PHE A 473 8.41 24.70 6.54
N ARG A 474 8.79 25.98 6.42
CA ARG A 474 10.14 26.49 6.68
C ARG A 474 10.12 27.37 7.94
N GLY A 475 10.15 26.73 9.11
CA GLY A 475 10.24 27.41 10.41
C GLY A 475 11.09 26.60 11.38
N GLN A 476 11.78 27.27 12.30
CA GLN A 476 12.52 26.61 13.39
C GLN A 476 11.56 26.25 14.53
N ASN A 477 11.87 25.16 15.25
CA ASN A 477 11.27 24.70 16.51
C ASN A 477 9.74 24.76 16.59
N GLN A 478 9.10 23.60 16.37
CA GLN A 478 7.70 23.44 16.71
C GLN A 478 7.58 23.26 18.22
N GLU A 479 6.78 24.11 18.87
CA GLU A 479 6.40 23.89 20.27
C GLU A 479 5.45 22.70 20.38
N THR A 480 6.03 21.53 20.59
CA THR A 480 5.31 20.25 20.73
C THR A 480 4.82 20.00 22.16
N GLY A 481 5.24 20.81 23.13
CA GLY A 481 4.92 20.63 24.55
C GLY A 481 3.42 20.46 24.81
N ASN A 482 3.05 19.43 25.56
CA ASN A 482 1.65 19.07 25.90
C ASN A 482 0.77 18.73 24.67
N GLY A 483 1.32 18.16 23.61
CA GLY A 483 0.56 17.74 22.43
C GLY A 483 -0.14 16.38 22.56
N TYR A 484 0.22 15.56 23.54
CA TYR A 484 -0.40 14.27 23.81
C TYR A 484 -0.29 13.89 25.27
N VAL A 485 -1.10 12.91 25.69
CA VAL A 485 -1.05 12.30 27.02
C VAL A 485 -1.04 10.77 26.85
N ILE A 486 -0.29 10.07 27.69
CA ILE A 486 -0.39 8.61 27.82
C ILE A 486 -1.02 8.31 29.17
N SER A 487 -2.17 7.64 29.15
CA SER A 487 -2.83 7.12 30.36
C SER A 487 -2.92 5.60 30.30
N GLU A 488 -3.41 4.99 31.37
CA GLU A 488 -3.68 3.56 31.44
C GLU A 488 -5.15 3.34 31.81
N ALA A 489 -5.81 2.42 31.11
CA ALA A 489 -7.16 1.95 31.43
C ALA A 489 -7.24 0.46 31.13
N ASP A 490 -7.82 -0.33 32.04
CA ASP A 490 -7.98 -1.78 31.90
C ASP A 490 -6.67 -2.53 31.56
N GLY A 491 -5.55 -2.06 32.13
CA GLY A 491 -4.21 -2.61 31.88
C GLY A 491 -3.63 -2.30 30.50
N GLN A 492 -4.29 -1.46 29.71
CA GLN A 492 -3.85 -1.02 28.38
C GLN A 492 -3.46 0.46 28.39
N GLY A 493 -2.41 0.79 27.64
CA GLY A 493 -1.98 2.16 27.46
C GLY A 493 -2.86 2.89 26.44
N ILE A 494 -3.31 4.10 26.77
CA ILE A 494 -4.08 4.96 25.87
C ILE A 494 -3.24 6.17 25.50
N LEU A 495 -2.87 6.28 24.22
CA LEU A 495 -2.20 7.47 23.68
C LEU A 495 -3.24 8.46 23.14
N ASP A 496 -3.41 9.57 23.83
CA ASP A 496 -4.41 10.59 23.55
C ASP A 496 -3.81 11.80 22.82
N PHE A 497 -4.28 12.06 21.60
CA PHE A 497 -3.90 13.21 20.77
C PHE A 497 -4.95 14.33 20.73
N LEU A 498 -6.00 14.30 21.58
CA LEU A 498 -6.93 15.43 21.70
C LEU A 498 -6.24 16.77 21.97
N PRO A 499 -5.20 16.86 22.83
CA PRO A 499 -4.48 18.12 23.02
C PRO A 499 -3.86 18.67 21.73
N LEU A 500 -3.35 17.80 20.86
CA LEU A 500 -2.88 18.17 19.52
C LEU A 500 -4.03 18.64 18.63
N LEU A 501 -5.16 17.93 18.60
CA LEU A 501 -6.30 18.31 17.76
C LEU A 501 -6.87 19.68 18.15
N GLU A 502 -6.89 20.04 19.44
CA GLU A 502 -7.28 21.39 19.87
C GLU A 502 -6.31 22.47 19.37
N LYS A 503 -4.99 22.19 19.37
CA LYS A 503 -4.00 23.10 18.78
C LYS A 503 -4.21 23.25 17.27
N LEU A 504 -4.48 22.16 16.56
CA LEU A 504 -4.68 22.21 15.10
C LEU A 504 -5.93 22.99 14.71
N ARG A 505 -7.01 22.89 15.47
CA ARG A 505 -8.25 23.68 15.27
C ARG A 505 -8.00 25.19 15.27
N MET A 506 -7.04 25.64 16.09
CA MET A 506 -6.69 27.04 16.24
C MET A 506 -5.60 27.50 15.27
N GLU A 507 -4.88 26.59 14.64
CA GLU A 507 -3.82 26.91 13.69
C GLU A 507 -4.42 27.35 12.35
N ARG A 508 -3.94 28.48 11.82
CA ARG A 508 -4.43 29.08 10.58
C ARG A 508 -3.50 28.81 9.41
N LYS A 509 -2.24 28.48 9.67
CA LYS A 509 -1.26 28.11 8.66
C LYS A 509 -1.16 26.59 8.53
N LYS A 510 -1.77 26.06 7.48
CA LYS A 510 -1.87 24.60 7.22
C LYS A 510 -0.51 23.90 7.27
N GLU A 511 0.52 24.51 6.70
CA GLU A 511 1.88 23.94 6.70
C GLU A 511 2.45 23.83 8.11
N LYS A 512 2.23 24.85 8.95
CA LYS A 512 2.68 24.84 10.35
C LYS A 512 1.93 23.78 11.16
N GLY A 513 0.61 23.70 11.00
CA GLY A 513 -0.22 22.71 11.67
C GLY A 513 0.12 21.29 11.25
N ALA A 514 0.28 21.05 9.94
CA ALA A 514 0.67 19.75 9.42
C ALA A 514 2.06 19.31 9.94
N ALA A 515 3.01 20.24 10.02
CA ALA A 515 4.33 19.97 10.56
C ALA A 515 4.26 19.64 12.06
N LEU A 516 3.49 20.42 12.84
CA LEU A 516 3.21 20.16 14.27
C LEU A 516 2.58 18.79 14.49
N PHE A 517 1.61 18.41 13.64
CA PHE A 517 0.94 17.13 13.70
C PHE A 517 1.93 15.96 13.56
N HIS A 518 2.75 15.99 12.50
CA HIS A 518 3.70 14.90 12.23
C HIS A 518 4.76 14.76 13.34
N GLU A 519 5.28 15.87 13.86
CA GLU A 519 6.27 15.83 14.93
C GLU A 519 5.65 15.35 16.25
N THR A 520 4.49 15.89 16.63
CA THR A 520 3.79 15.51 17.87
C THR A 520 3.38 14.02 17.83
N LEU A 521 2.86 13.54 16.70
CA LEU A 521 2.56 12.13 16.49
C LEU A 521 3.83 11.26 16.62
N SER A 522 4.94 11.70 16.04
CA SER A 522 6.21 10.97 16.12
C SER A 522 6.73 10.85 17.57
N LEU A 523 6.66 11.94 18.33
CA LEU A 523 7.06 11.99 19.73
C LEU A 523 6.16 11.12 20.61
N GLY A 524 4.84 11.18 20.39
CA GLY A 524 3.85 10.37 21.10
C GLY A 524 4.01 8.88 20.83
N VAL A 525 4.19 8.47 19.57
CA VAL A 525 4.46 7.07 19.22
C VAL A 525 5.76 6.57 19.86
N ARG A 526 6.80 7.41 19.92
CA ARG A 526 8.06 7.04 20.60
C ARG A 526 7.84 6.86 22.11
N ASP A 527 7.14 7.76 22.78
CA ASP A 527 6.89 7.62 24.22
C ASP A 527 5.97 6.43 24.52
N PHE A 528 5.02 6.15 23.63
CA PHE A 528 4.14 5.00 23.75
C PHE A 528 4.89 3.67 23.61
N ALA A 529 5.86 3.60 22.69
CA ALA A 529 6.77 2.48 22.61
C ALA A 529 7.64 2.33 23.88
N VAL A 530 8.16 3.45 24.42
CA VAL A 530 8.93 3.45 25.67
C VAL A 530 8.08 2.92 26.84
N TRP A 531 6.85 3.41 26.96
CA TRP A 531 5.87 2.93 27.94
C TRP A 531 5.64 1.40 27.83
N GLY A 532 5.52 0.88 26.61
CA GLY A 532 5.38 -0.56 26.36
C GLY A 532 6.64 -1.35 26.69
N ARG A 533 7.82 -0.80 26.44
CA ARG A 533 9.11 -1.41 26.81
C ARG A 533 9.26 -1.48 28.32
N GLU A 534 8.90 -0.44 29.06
CA GLU A 534 9.02 -0.43 30.53
C GLU A 534 8.20 -1.55 31.17
N ARG A 535 7.06 -1.90 30.58
CA ARG A 535 6.20 -3.00 31.05
C ARG A 535 6.63 -4.39 30.61
N THR A 536 7.39 -4.50 29.52
CA THR A 536 7.71 -5.81 28.89
C THR A 536 9.20 -6.16 28.86
N GLY A 537 10.09 -5.17 29.04
CA GLY A 537 11.53 -5.30 28.84
C GLY A 537 11.97 -5.42 27.37
N ILE A 538 11.04 -5.44 26.41
CA ILE A 538 11.33 -5.75 25.00
C ILE A 538 11.93 -4.53 24.28
N ARG A 539 13.12 -4.72 23.69
CA ARG A 539 13.84 -3.67 22.93
C ARG A 539 13.78 -3.81 21.41
N SER A 540 13.29 -4.94 20.91
CA SER A 540 13.05 -5.12 19.47
C SER A 540 11.69 -4.56 19.12
N ILE A 541 11.63 -3.61 18.19
CA ILE A 541 10.39 -2.97 17.77
C ILE A 541 10.18 -3.06 16.27
N VAL A 542 8.98 -3.44 15.86
CA VAL A 542 8.55 -3.52 14.47
C VAL A 542 7.61 -2.37 14.16
N LEU A 543 7.80 -1.72 13.01
CA LEU A 543 6.90 -0.68 12.49
C LEU A 543 6.26 -1.18 11.19
N SER A 544 4.92 -1.23 11.15
CA SER A 544 4.15 -1.69 9.98
C SER A 544 2.74 -1.07 9.94
N GLY A 545 2.02 -1.27 8.84
CA GLY A 545 0.72 -0.63 8.54
C GLY A 545 0.85 0.51 7.51
N GLY A 546 -0.27 0.81 6.85
CA GLY A 546 -0.33 1.74 5.71
C GLY A 546 0.16 3.17 6.03
N VAL A 547 -0.01 3.65 7.27
CA VAL A 547 0.41 4.99 7.67
C VAL A 547 1.93 5.16 7.62
N PHE A 548 2.71 4.09 7.77
CA PHE A 548 4.17 4.14 7.63
C PHE A 548 4.67 4.26 6.18
N GLN A 549 3.77 4.35 5.18
CA GLN A 549 4.11 4.83 3.85
C GLN A 549 4.48 6.32 3.86
N ASN A 550 3.99 7.08 4.83
CA ASN A 550 4.38 8.47 5.09
C ASN A 550 5.88 8.53 5.43
N THR A 551 6.67 9.07 4.51
CA THR A 551 8.13 9.11 4.61
C THR A 551 8.61 9.97 5.76
N LEU A 552 7.92 11.09 6.02
CA LEU A 552 8.26 12.03 7.09
C LEU A 552 8.11 11.36 8.46
N LEU A 553 6.90 10.85 8.75
CA LEU A 553 6.57 10.15 9.98
C LEU A 553 7.49 8.94 10.16
N SER A 554 7.60 8.12 9.13
CA SER A 554 8.30 6.85 9.26
C SER A 554 9.80 7.03 9.50
N ARG A 555 10.43 8.02 8.85
CA ARG A 555 11.81 8.41 9.14
C ARG A 555 11.95 8.95 10.57
N ARG A 556 11.05 9.86 10.98
CA ARG A 556 11.12 10.53 12.29
C ARG A 556 10.94 9.54 13.45
N VAL A 557 9.90 8.71 13.39
CA VAL A 557 9.64 7.65 14.40
C VAL A 557 10.81 6.67 14.47
N SER A 558 11.33 6.20 13.33
CA SER A 558 12.48 5.26 13.33
C SER A 558 13.71 5.87 14.02
N ALA A 559 14.01 7.14 13.75
CA ALA A 559 15.14 7.83 14.36
C ALA A 559 14.94 8.04 15.87
N LEU A 560 13.76 8.51 16.28
CA LEU A 560 13.42 8.74 17.69
C LEU A 560 13.47 7.44 18.51
N LEU A 561 12.91 6.34 17.99
CA LEU A 561 12.97 5.03 18.65
C LEU A 561 14.41 4.51 18.75
N GLY A 562 15.22 4.67 17.70
CA GLY A 562 16.64 4.31 17.74
C GLY A 562 17.41 5.09 18.81
N GLN A 563 17.17 6.40 18.92
CA GLN A 563 17.74 7.26 19.97
C GLN A 563 17.27 6.85 21.38
N SER A 564 16.04 6.36 21.50
CA SER A 564 15.52 5.80 22.75
C SER A 564 16.02 4.38 23.06
N GLY A 565 16.92 3.80 22.24
CA GLY A 565 17.55 2.51 22.52
C GLY A 565 16.81 1.27 21.99
N PHE A 566 15.90 1.44 21.02
CA PHE A 566 15.24 0.33 20.34
C PHE A 566 16.04 -0.20 19.15
N SER A 567 15.97 -1.51 18.92
CA SER A 567 16.31 -2.12 17.62
C SER A 567 15.08 -2.06 16.71
N VAL A 568 15.08 -1.12 15.76
CA VAL A 568 13.93 -0.83 14.91
C VAL A 568 13.95 -1.67 13.63
N TYR A 569 12.85 -2.37 13.37
CA TYR A 569 12.66 -3.23 12.20
C TYR A 569 11.48 -2.75 11.35
N ARG A 570 11.70 -2.72 10.04
CA ARG A 570 10.74 -2.31 9.00
C ARG A 570 10.76 -3.33 7.88
N PRO A 571 9.71 -3.49 7.06
CA PRO A 571 9.79 -4.42 5.95
C PRO A 571 10.86 -3.99 4.93
N LEU A 572 11.38 -4.97 4.20
CA LEU A 572 12.46 -4.87 3.22
C LEU A 572 11.99 -5.36 1.83
N ARG A 573 11.30 -6.50 1.78
CA ARG A 573 10.94 -7.23 0.55
C ARG A 573 9.45 -7.15 0.21
N VAL A 574 8.61 -6.75 1.17
CA VAL A 574 7.17 -6.52 1.01
C VAL A 574 6.78 -5.09 1.40
N PRO A 575 5.61 -4.59 0.95
CA PRO A 575 5.08 -3.31 1.41
C PRO A 575 4.76 -3.29 2.91
N THR A 576 4.71 -2.09 3.51
CA THR A 576 4.16 -1.88 4.87
C THR A 576 2.63 -1.87 4.90
N ASN A 577 1.99 -1.67 3.75
CA ASN A 577 0.54 -1.66 3.59
C ASN A 577 0.00 -3.08 3.33
N ASP A 578 -1.30 -3.19 3.06
CA ASP A 578 -2.00 -4.46 2.85
C ASP A 578 -1.43 -5.36 1.77
N GLY A 579 -0.64 -4.83 0.83
CA GLY A 579 0.12 -5.63 -0.14
C GLY A 579 1.20 -6.52 0.50
N GLY A 580 1.53 -6.33 1.78
CA GLY A 580 2.40 -7.21 2.57
C GLY A 580 1.66 -8.10 3.57
N LEU A 581 0.34 -7.93 3.75
CA LEU A 581 -0.45 -8.53 4.83
C LEU A 581 -0.46 -10.06 4.77
N SER A 582 -0.64 -10.62 3.57
CA SER A 582 -0.68 -12.07 3.32
C SER A 582 0.60 -12.79 3.76
N LEU A 583 1.76 -12.15 3.69
CA LEU A 583 3.01 -12.73 4.20
C LEU A 583 2.93 -12.97 5.70
N GLY A 584 2.37 -12.01 6.44
CA GLY A 584 2.16 -12.15 7.89
C GLY A 584 1.15 -13.21 8.22
N GLN A 585 0.00 -13.23 7.51
CA GLN A 585 -1.03 -14.26 7.67
C GLN A 585 -0.45 -15.67 7.47
N ALA A 586 0.26 -15.90 6.35
CA ALA A 586 0.87 -17.20 6.05
C ALA A 586 1.90 -17.59 7.10
N TRP A 587 2.71 -16.64 7.58
CA TRP A 587 3.74 -16.90 8.58
C TRP A 587 3.15 -17.29 9.94
N VAL A 588 2.12 -16.58 10.40
CA VAL A 588 1.42 -16.88 11.66
C VAL A 588 0.74 -18.25 11.57
N ALA A 589 -0.01 -18.49 10.49
CA ALA A 589 -0.69 -19.76 10.26
C ALA A 589 0.30 -20.94 10.24
N LEU A 590 1.41 -20.80 9.50
CA LEU A 590 2.48 -21.81 9.50
C LEU A 590 3.08 -22.02 10.89
N SER A 591 3.32 -20.94 11.64
CA SER A 591 3.90 -21.03 12.99
C SER A 591 2.98 -21.72 13.99
N ARG A 592 1.66 -21.51 13.88
CA ARG A 592 0.64 -22.20 14.68
C ARG A 592 0.60 -23.70 14.37
N ILE A 593 0.47 -24.06 13.09
CA ILE A 593 0.48 -25.47 12.64
C ILE A 593 1.71 -26.22 13.16
N LEU A 594 2.89 -25.60 13.04
CA LEU A 594 4.14 -26.23 13.46
C LEU A 594 4.28 -26.35 14.97
N THR A 595 3.69 -25.42 15.73
CA THR A 595 3.61 -25.50 17.18
C THR A 595 2.70 -26.65 17.60
N ASP A 596 1.52 -26.78 16.99
CA ASP A 596 0.59 -27.89 17.26
C ASP A 596 1.22 -29.25 16.95
N ILE A 597 1.94 -29.37 15.82
CA ILE A 597 2.66 -30.60 15.46
C ILE A 597 3.72 -30.95 16.52
N ARG A 598 4.42 -29.95 17.07
CA ARG A 598 5.42 -30.17 18.13
C ARG A 598 4.77 -30.62 19.43
N ILE A 599 3.68 -29.99 19.83
CA ILE A 599 2.92 -30.36 21.04
C ILE A 599 2.45 -31.81 20.93
N LYS A 600 1.78 -32.19 19.84
CA LYS A 600 1.33 -33.57 19.60
C LYS A 600 2.47 -34.61 19.58
N LYS A 601 3.66 -34.24 19.09
CA LYS A 601 4.85 -35.12 19.14
C LYS A 601 5.36 -35.30 20.57
N ILE A 602 5.30 -34.26 21.39
CA ILE A 602 5.68 -34.33 22.81
C ILE A 602 4.66 -35.19 23.57
N GLU A 603 3.37 -34.97 23.37
CA GLU A 603 2.29 -35.77 23.97
C GLU A 603 2.45 -37.26 23.64
N ARG A 604 2.62 -37.62 22.36
CA ARG A 604 2.87 -39.02 21.95
C ARG A 604 4.13 -39.62 22.58
N ARG A 605 5.19 -38.82 22.76
CA ARG A 605 6.41 -39.28 23.44
C ARG A 605 6.16 -39.50 24.93
N ILE A 606 5.38 -38.64 25.58
CA ILE A 606 4.98 -38.81 26.98
C ILE A 606 4.13 -40.08 27.13
N GLU A 607 3.15 -40.32 26.25
CA GLU A 607 2.35 -41.55 26.21
C GLU A 607 3.20 -42.80 26.02
N CYS A 608 4.24 -42.75 25.18
CA CYS A 608 5.16 -43.88 24.98
C CYS A 608 6.11 -44.12 26.16
N VAL A 609 6.35 -43.11 27.02
CA VAL A 609 7.27 -43.18 28.17
C VAL A 609 6.54 -43.50 29.48
N LEU A 610 5.20 -43.43 29.49
CA LEU A 610 4.34 -43.86 30.61
C LEU A 610 3.70 -45.22 30.31
N PRO A 611 4.40 -46.36 30.47
CA PRO A 611 3.74 -47.65 30.49
C PRO A 611 2.98 -47.81 31.82
N PHE A 612 1.68 -48.10 31.73
CA PHE A 612 0.81 -48.67 32.79
C PHE A 612 0.64 -47.89 34.12
N ARG A 613 -0.53 -47.26 34.27
CA ARG A 613 -1.27 -47.21 35.55
C ARG A 613 -2.77 -47.45 35.30
N HIS A 614 -3.12 -48.67 34.92
CA HIS A 614 -4.44 -49.25 35.17
C HIS A 614 -4.36 -50.78 34.99
N ALA A 615 -4.10 -51.45 36.11
CA ALA A 615 -4.55 -52.78 36.54
C ALA A 615 -3.64 -53.21 37.70
#